data_AF-A0A094F3M0-F1
#
_entry.id   AF-A0A094F3M0-F1
#
_cell.length_a   1.000
_cell.length_b   1.000
_cell.length_c   1.000
_cell.angle_alpha   90.00
_cell.angle_beta   90.00
_cell.angle_gamma   90.00
#
_symmetry.space_group_name_H-M   'P 1'
#
loop_
_entity.id
_entity.type
_entity.pdbx_description
1 polymer ?
#
loop_
_entity_poly.entity_id
_entity_poly.type
_entity_poly.pdbx_seq_one_letter_code
_entity_poly.pdbx_strand_id
1 'polypeptide(L)'
;MTDTLYCTVDTSRVASEDADKVSAGAIRTNVEKEMRDITERINWRCRAVTLDRKNPNRVRIACRDEAEHKEVKQVIETNLVEGARVLRDDLYPIRVDSVNRVAVLDETGNIRTGAAEAFGQENDTQVAKIAWLSNREVAKAYGSMVVYLNKASDARRLLQEGFFYAGGESGYTKPFEQLISALSRKSAENAPKKATTTTIV
;
A
#
# COMPACT_ATOMS: atom_id res chain seq x y z
N MET A 1 8.31 17.61 -3.71
CA MET A 1 8.83 16.52 -2.85
C MET A 1 9.07 15.31 -3.75
N THR A 2 10.26 14.72 -3.72
CA THR A 2 10.67 13.61 -4.60
C THR A 2 9.88 12.34 -4.30
N ASP A 3 9.46 11.64 -5.36
CA ASP A 3 8.80 10.34 -5.29
C ASP A 3 9.79 9.23 -4.94
N THR A 4 10.31 9.25 -3.71
CA THR A 4 11.27 8.24 -3.27
C THR A 4 10.55 6.91 -3.10
N LEU A 5 10.87 5.94 -3.95
CA LEU A 5 10.43 4.56 -3.81
C LEU A 5 11.15 3.90 -2.64
N TYR A 6 10.44 3.07 -1.87
CA TYR A 6 11.00 2.36 -0.75
C TYR A 6 10.77 0.86 -0.87
N CYS A 7 11.83 0.07 -0.68
CA CYS A 7 11.69 -1.32 -0.29
C CYS A 7 11.64 -1.38 1.24
N THR A 8 10.58 -1.95 1.81
CA THR A 8 10.38 -1.99 3.27
C THR A 8 10.48 -3.42 3.77
N VAL A 9 11.40 -3.67 4.70
CA VAL A 9 11.59 -4.96 5.37
C VAL A 9 10.93 -4.88 6.75
N ASP A 10 10.03 -5.81 7.04
CA ASP A 10 9.43 -6.00 8.35
C ASP A 10 10.18 -7.12 9.08
N THR A 11 10.73 -6.77 10.24
CA THR A 11 11.56 -7.63 11.08
C THR A 11 10.84 -8.04 12.36
N SER A 12 9.55 -7.70 12.51
CA SER A 12 8.76 -7.92 13.73
C SER A 12 8.60 -9.37 14.17
N ARG A 13 8.93 -10.35 13.31
CA ARG A 13 8.85 -11.79 13.61
C ARG A 13 10.21 -12.47 13.65
N VAL A 14 11.29 -11.70 13.55
CA VAL A 14 12.66 -12.23 13.66
C VAL A 14 12.91 -12.59 15.12
N ALA A 15 13.55 -13.75 15.36
CA ALA A 15 13.94 -14.16 16.70
C ALA A 15 14.90 -13.14 17.33
N SER A 16 14.86 -12.97 18.65
CA SER A 16 15.73 -12.01 19.35
C SER A 16 17.22 -12.30 19.15
N GLU A 17 17.57 -13.57 18.95
CA GLU A 17 18.93 -14.03 18.67
C GLU A 17 19.47 -13.53 17.32
N ASP A 18 18.57 -13.23 16.38
CA ASP A 18 18.90 -12.74 15.03
C ASP A 18 18.66 -11.22 14.88
N ALA A 19 18.32 -10.51 15.96
CA ALA A 19 17.99 -9.08 15.91
C ALA A 19 19.12 -8.22 15.32
N ASP A 20 20.39 -8.56 15.62
CA ASP A 20 21.55 -7.83 15.11
C ASP A 20 21.73 -8.00 13.59
N LYS A 21 21.34 -9.17 13.06
CA LYS A 21 21.41 -9.50 11.62
C LYS A 21 20.39 -8.73 10.79
N VAL A 22 19.35 -8.20 11.43
CA VAL A 22 18.26 -7.45 10.78
C VAL A 22 18.24 -5.98 11.16
N SER A 23 19.29 -5.49 11.82
CA SER A 23 19.50 -4.07 12.02
C SER A 23 19.60 -3.33 10.68
N ALA A 24 19.25 -2.03 10.66
CA ALA A 24 19.36 -1.22 9.45
C ALA A 24 20.80 -1.22 8.86
N GLY A 25 21.81 -1.30 9.73
CA GLY A 25 23.22 -1.42 9.33
C GLY A 25 23.53 -2.77 8.68
N ALA A 26 23.09 -3.87 9.29
CA ALA A 26 23.30 -5.21 8.76
C ALA A 26 22.59 -5.40 7.41
N ILE A 27 21.31 -4.98 7.31
CA ILE A 27 20.56 -5.02 6.06
C ILE A 27 21.26 -4.19 4.98
N ARG A 28 21.74 -2.97 5.28
CA ARG A 28 22.49 -2.17 4.32
C ARG A 28 23.73 -2.91 3.81
N THR A 29 24.55 -3.45 4.71
CA THR A 29 25.80 -4.14 4.35
C THR A 29 25.51 -5.35 3.46
N ASN A 30 24.52 -6.16 3.82
CA ASN A 30 24.15 -7.34 3.05
C ASN A 30 23.63 -6.95 1.67
N VAL A 31 22.68 -6.01 1.58
CA VAL A 31 22.13 -5.57 0.29
C VAL A 31 23.21 -4.97 -0.60
N GLU A 32 24.10 -4.14 -0.08
CA GLU A 32 25.19 -3.58 -0.87
C GLU A 32 26.16 -4.63 -1.39
N LYS A 33 26.49 -5.63 -0.57
CA LYS A 33 27.32 -6.76 -0.99
C LYS A 33 26.65 -7.54 -2.11
N GLU A 34 25.43 -8.01 -1.89
CA GLU A 34 24.70 -8.86 -2.85
C GLU A 34 24.38 -8.10 -4.15
N MET A 35 24.06 -6.81 -4.08
CA MET A 35 23.87 -5.98 -5.27
C MET A 35 25.17 -5.85 -6.09
N ARG A 36 26.33 -5.68 -5.45
CA ARG A 36 27.63 -5.62 -6.14
C ARG A 36 27.94 -6.95 -6.83
N ASP A 37 27.64 -8.07 -6.16
CA ASP A 37 27.91 -9.41 -6.66
C ASP A 37 26.98 -9.77 -7.84
N ILE A 38 25.68 -9.45 -7.75
CA ILE A 38 24.68 -9.85 -8.75
C ILE A 38 24.66 -8.90 -9.96
N THR A 39 24.87 -7.60 -9.76
CA THR A 39 24.76 -6.61 -10.85
C THR A 39 26.11 -6.23 -11.46
N GLU A 40 27.22 -6.79 -10.96
CA GLU A 40 28.60 -6.43 -11.29
C GLU A 40 28.92 -4.93 -11.07
N ARG A 41 28.06 -4.21 -10.35
CA ARG A 41 28.22 -2.79 -10.05
C ARG A 41 29.07 -2.60 -8.80
N ILE A 42 30.40 -2.73 -8.93
CA ILE A 42 31.37 -2.72 -7.81
C ILE A 42 31.26 -1.51 -6.86
N ASN A 43 30.83 -0.35 -7.36
CA ASN A 43 30.68 0.89 -6.57
C ASN A 43 29.23 1.16 -6.13
N TRP A 44 28.33 0.18 -6.31
CA TRP A 44 26.94 0.36 -5.92
C TRP A 44 26.82 0.50 -4.41
N ARG A 45 25.97 1.44 -3.99
CA ARG A 45 25.61 1.67 -2.61
C ARG A 45 24.14 2.03 -2.50
N CYS A 46 23.54 1.67 -1.37
CA CYS A 46 22.17 2.05 -1.06
C CYS A 46 22.03 3.58 -1.06
N ARG A 47 20.92 4.12 -1.56
CA ARG A 47 20.66 5.56 -1.50
C ARG A 47 20.46 6.04 -0.06
N ALA A 48 19.63 5.32 0.70
CA ALA A 48 19.46 5.50 2.13
C ALA A 48 18.83 4.23 2.73
N VAL A 49 19.22 3.88 3.96
CA VAL A 49 18.60 2.81 4.75
C VAL A 49 18.25 3.39 6.11
N THR A 50 16.96 3.36 6.46
CA THR A 50 16.43 4.05 7.65
C THR A 50 15.39 3.20 8.36
N LEU A 51 15.29 3.34 9.68
CA LEU A 51 14.14 2.80 10.41
C LEU A 51 12.89 3.64 10.13
N ASP A 52 11.73 3.00 10.04
CA ASP A 52 10.45 3.69 9.93
C ASP A 52 10.11 4.37 11.27
N ARG A 53 9.89 5.69 11.22
CA ARG A 53 9.51 6.49 12.40
C ARG A 53 8.21 6.01 13.06
N LYS A 54 7.31 5.39 12.29
CA LYS A 54 6.04 4.87 12.80
C LYS A 54 6.17 3.47 13.39
N ASN A 55 7.17 2.70 12.98
CA ASN A 55 7.35 1.33 13.41
C ASN A 55 8.84 0.94 13.37
N PRO A 56 9.53 0.84 14.52
CA PRO A 56 10.95 0.53 14.57
C PRO A 56 11.29 -0.89 14.07
N ASN A 57 10.30 -1.79 13.96
CA ASN A 57 10.48 -3.11 13.35
C ASN A 57 10.45 -3.07 11.82
N ARG A 58 10.42 -1.88 11.21
CA ARG A 58 10.45 -1.72 9.76
C ARG A 58 11.70 -0.96 9.33
N VAL A 59 12.47 -1.58 8.45
CA VAL A 59 13.63 -0.97 7.81
C VAL A 59 13.24 -0.59 6.38
N ARG A 60 13.49 0.66 6.00
CA ARG A 60 13.16 1.23 4.70
C ARG A 60 14.43 1.52 3.91
N ILE A 61 14.50 1.01 2.70
CA ILE A 61 15.59 1.25 1.75
C ILE A 61 15.07 2.13 0.63
N ALA A 62 15.59 3.35 0.53
CA ALA A 62 15.26 4.27 -0.54
C ALA A 62 15.91 3.81 -1.85
N CYS A 63 15.14 3.81 -2.93
CA CYS A 63 15.61 3.47 -4.27
C CYS A 63 15.66 4.71 -5.17
N ARG A 64 16.56 4.71 -6.15
CA ARG A 64 16.73 5.81 -7.12
C ARG A 64 15.62 5.83 -8.17
N ASP A 65 15.23 4.67 -8.65
CA ASP A 65 14.22 4.47 -9.68
C ASP A 65 13.52 3.11 -9.51
N GLU A 66 12.58 2.80 -10.40
CA GLU A 66 11.78 1.57 -10.35
C GLU A 66 12.59 0.31 -10.69
N ALA A 67 13.61 0.42 -11.56
CA ALA A 67 14.46 -0.71 -11.90
C ALA A 67 15.32 -1.12 -10.70
N GLU A 68 15.96 -0.14 -10.06
CA GLU A 68 16.70 -0.36 -8.82
C GLU A 68 15.80 -0.89 -7.70
N HIS A 69 14.56 -0.39 -7.58
CA HIS A 69 13.62 -0.88 -6.57
C HIS A 69 13.30 -2.36 -6.76
N LYS A 70 13.08 -2.81 -7.99
CA LYS A 70 12.84 -4.23 -8.31
C LYS A 70 14.06 -5.10 -8.02
N GLU A 71 15.25 -4.66 -8.43
CA GLU A 71 16.52 -5.35 -8.16
C GLU A 71 16.75 -5.48 -6.65
N VAL A 72 16.67 -4.38 -5.90
CA VAL A 72 16.87 -4.35 -4.44
C VAL A 72 15.86 -5.24 -3.74
N LYS A 73 14.59 -5.20 -4.14
CA LYS A 73 13.53 -6.04 -3.57
C LYS A 73 13.85 -7.53 -3.75
N GLN A 74 14.23 -7.94 -4.96
CA GLN A 74 14.58 -9.32 -5.27
C GLN A 74 15.81 -9.79 -4.46
N VAL A 75 16.84 -8.96 -4.38
CA VAL A 75 18.05 -9.25 -3.61
C VAL A 75 17.73 -9.45 -2.14
N ILE A 76 16.87 -8.60 -1.57
CA ILE A 76 16.46 -8.75 -0.18
C ILE A 76 15.65 -10.02 -0.01
N GLU A 77 14.57 -10.21 -0.76
CA GLU A 77 13.67 -11.38 -0.63
C GLU A 77 14.42 -12.72 -0.68
N THR A 78 15.49 -12.81 -1.48
CA THR A 78 16.32 -14.02 -1.60
C THR A 78 17.24 -14.24 -0.39
N ASN A 79 17.62 -13.18 0.32
CA ASN A 79 18.65 -13.19 1.36
C ASN A 79 18.12 -12.85 2.77
N LEU A 80 16.81 -12.85 2.97
CA LEU A 80 16.21 -12.58 4.28
C LEU A 80 16.44 -13.74 5.25
N VAL A 81 16.72 -13.37 6.50
CA VAL A 81 16.71 -14.32 7.61
C VAL A 81 15.28 -14.76 7.94
N GLU A 82 15.15 -15.90 8.60
CA GLU A 82 13.85 -16.40 9.03
C GLU A 82 13.11 -15.37 9.91
N GLY A 83 11.81 -15.21 9.64
CA GLY A 83 10.97 -14.22 10.33
C GLY A 83 11.02 -12.81 9.75
N ALA A 84 12.05 -12.45 8.97
CA ALA A 84 12.06 -11.21 8.21
C ALA A 84 11.26 -11.35 6.92
N ARG A 85 10.59 -10.29 6.47
CA ARG A 85 9.87 -10.28 5.19
C ARG A 85 9.92 -8.92 4.53
N VAL A 86 9.98 -8.90 3.20
CA VAL A 86 9.72 -7.67 2.45
C VAL A 86 8.21 -7.43 2.43
N LEU A 87 7.80 -6.22 2.81
CA LEU A 87 6.42 -5.79 2.70
C LEU A 87 6.09 -5.54 1.23
N ARG A 88 4.84 -5.82 0.85
CA ARG A 88 4.34 -5.45 -0.47
C ARG A 88 4.52 -3.96 -0.70
N ASP A 89 4.62 -3.59 -1.97
CA ASP A 89 4.74 -2.20 -2.37
C ASP A 89 3.61 -1.39 -1.75
N ASP A 90 3.94 -0.19 -1.28
CA ASP A 90 2.95 0.72 -0.72
C ASP A 90 1.91 1.00 -1.82
N LEU A 91 0.65 0.64 -1.56
CA LEU A 91 -0.44 1.01 -2.45
C LEU A 91 -0.88 2.43 -2.11
N TYR A 92 -1.10 3.22 -3.15
CA TYR A 92 -1.51 4.62 -3.03
C TYR A 92 -2.99 4.74 -3.42
N PRO A 93 -3.91 4.72 -2.44
CA PRO A 93 -5.33 4.77 -2.72
C PRO A 93 -5.77 6.18 -3.09
N ILE A 94 -6.55 6.29 -4.16
CA ILE A 94 -7.32 7.49 -4.51
C ILE A 94 -8.80 7.12 -4.56
N ARG A 95 -9.66 8.05 -4.16
CA ARG A 95 -11.10 7.93 -4.32
C ARG A 95 -11.47 8.48 -5.69
N VAL A 96 -12.35 7.79 -6.41
CA VAL A 96 -12.93 8.27 -7.67
C VAL A 96 -14.44 8.30 -7.52
N ASP A 97 -15.04 9.48 -7.62
CA ASP A 97 -16.48 9.72 -7.53
C ASP A 97 -17.11 9.82 -8.93
N SER A 98 -18.41 9.59 -9.02
CA SER A 98 -19.19 9.69 -10.27
C SER A 98 -18.75 8.71 -11.36
N VAL A 99 -18.44 7.48 -10.97
CA VAL A 99 -18.03 6.40 -11.89
C VAL A 99 -19.23 5.57 -12.29
N ASN A 100 -19.35 5.26 -13.58
CA ASN A 100 -20.39 4.41 -14.12
C ASN A 100 -20.31 3.00 -13.50
N ARG A 101 -21.39 2.56 -12.85
CA ARG A 101 -21.50 1.27 -12.16
C ARG A 101 -21.21 0.11 -13.10
N VAL A 102 -21.71 0.14 -14.34
CA VAL A 102 -21.57 -1.00 -15.25
C VAL A 102 -20.16 -1.12 -15.82
N ALA A 103 -19.35 -0.06 -15.77
CA ALA A 103 -17.93 -0.13 -16.13
C ALA A 103 -17.11 -0.89 -15.06
N VAL A 104 -17.51 -0.77 -13.79
CA VAL A 104 -16.76 -1.35 -12.65
C VAL A 104 -17.32 -2.69 -12.21
N LEU A 105 -18.64 -2.84 -12.18
CA LEU A 105 -19.35 -3.99 -11.63
C LEU A 105 -20.01 -4.84 -12.71
N ASP A 106 -19.97 -6.16 -12.51
CA ASP A 106 -20.75 -7.13 -13.27
C ASP A 106 -22.21 -7.21 -12.78
N GLU A 107 -22.99 -8.08 -13.42
CA GLU A 107 -24.41 -8.31 -13.11
C GLU A 107 -24.64 -8.83 -11.69
N THR A 108 -23.65 -9.50 -11.10
CA THR A 108 -23.69 -10.01 -9.72
C THR A 108 -23.24 -8.97 -8.69
N GLY A 109 -22.82 -7.78 -9.14
CA GLY A 109 -22.32 -6.70 -8.30
C GLY A 109 -20.88 -6.90 -7.84
N ASN A 110 -20.12 -7.80 -8.48
CA ASN A 110 -18.69 -7.99 -8.24
C ASN A 110 -17.86 -7.10 -9.16
N ILE A 111 -16.62 -6.80 -8.77
CA ILE A 111 -15.70 -6.05 -9.63
C ILE A 111 -15.43 -6.88 -10.88
N ARG A 112 -15.62 -6.30 -12.07
CA ARG A 112 -15.38 -6.99 -13.34
C ARG A 112 -13.94 -7.49 -13.44
N THR A 113 -13.78 -8.71 -13.92
CA THR A 113 -12.48 -9.25 -14.32
C THR A 113 -11.83 -8.34 -15.35
N GLY A 114 -10.57 -7.97 -15.13
CA GLY A 114 -9.83 -7.08 -16.03
C GLY A 114 -10.08 -5.57 -15.81
N ALA A 115 -11.00 -5.16 -14.93
CA ALA A 115 -11.29 -3.73 -14.71
C ALA A 115 -10.05 -2.93 -14.27
N ALA A 116 -9.19 -3.51 -13.42
CA ALA A 116 -7.95 -2.87 -13.01
C ALA A 116 -6.99 -2.63 -14.18
N GLU A 117 -6.84 -3.63 -15.05
CA GLU A 117 -5.97 -3.52 -16.22
C GLU A 117 -6.53 -2.51 -17.23
N ALA A 118 -7.82 -2.58 -17.55
CA ALA A 118 -8.48 -1.66 -18.47
C ALA A 118 -8.36 -0.21 -17.98
N PHE A 119 -8.68 0.06 -16.71
CA PHE A 119 -8.55 1.42 -16.17
C PHE A 119 -7.09 1.86 -16.06
N GLY A 120 -6.16 0.94 -15.83
CA GLY A 120 -4.73 1.24 -15.89
C GLY A 120 -4.29 1.72 -17.28
N GLN A 121 -4.74 1.02 -18.33
CA GLN A 121 -4.48 1.40 -19.72
C GLN A 121 -5.12 2.75 -20.07
N GLU A 122 -6.37 3.00 -19.67
CA GLU A 122 -7.07 4.27 -19.93
C GLU A 122 -6.38 5.49 -19.29
N ASN A 123 -5.66 5.31 -18.18
CA ASN A 123 -5.06 6.40 -17.40
C ASN A 123 -3.53 6.46 -17.48
N ASP A 124 -2.91 5.61 -18.31
CA ASP A 124 -1.46 5.42 -18.39
C ASP A 124 -0.83 5.23 -16.99
N THR A 125 -1.34 4.25 -16.25
CA THR A 125 -0.91 3.94 -14.88
C THR A 125 -1.07 2.45 -14.55
N GLN A 126 -0.41 2.01 -13.49
CA GLN A 126 -0.57 0.66 -12.97
C GLN A 126 -1.55 0.66 -11.78
N VAL A 127 -2.76 0.15 -12.03
CA VAL A 127 -3.78 -0.10 -11.01
C VAL A 127 -3.58 -1.49 -10.42
N ALA A 128 -3.31 -1.54 -9.11
CA ALA A 128 -3.13 -2.78 -8.38
C ALA A 128 -4.46 -3.50 -8.12
N LYS A 129 -5.48 -2.73 -7.71
CA LYS A 129 -6.84 -3.23 -7.45
C LYS A 129 -7.82 -2.08 -7.35
N ILE A 130 -9.10 -2.41 -7.47
CA ILE A 130 -10.22 -1.49 -7.34
C ILE A 130 -11.17 -2.04 -6.27
N ALA A 131 -11.81 -1.16 -5.50
CA ALA A 131 -12.95 -1.52 -4.67
C ALA A 131 -14.08 -0.51 -4.81
N TRP A 132 -15.31 -1.02 -4.90
CA TRP A 132 -16.52 -0.19 -4.96
C TRP A 132 -16.93 0.26 -3.56
N LEU A 133 -17.24 1.56 -3.40
CA LEU A 133 -17.57 2.18 -2.11
C LEU A 133 -19.08 2.43 -1.93
N SER A 134 -19.83 2.60 -3.02
CA SER A 134 -21.28 2.87 -2.93
C SER A 134 -22.08 1.62 -2.59
N ASN A 135 -23.26 1.80 -1.99
CA ASN A 135 -24.16 0.69 -1.70
C ASN A 135 -24.50 -0.08 -2.99
N ARG A 136 -24.26 -1.39 -3.00
CA ARG A 136 -24.49 -2.26 -4.15
C ARG A 136 -25.98 -2.59 -4.35
N GLU A 137 -26.77 -2.55 -3.29
CA GLU A 137 -28.21 -2.85 -3.28
C GLU A 137 -29.04 -1.73 -3.92
N VAL A 138 -28.55 -0.49 -3.84
CA VAL A 138 -29.18 0.64 -4.52
C VAL A 138 -28.69 0.68 -5.96
N ALA A 139 -29.62 0.51 -6.92
CA ALA A 139 -29.35 0.49 -8.35
C ALA A 139 -29.04 1.89 -8.94
N LYS A 140 -28.17 2.67 -8.30
CA LYS A 140 -27.66 3.92 -8.87
C LYS A 140 -26.73 3.60 -10.04
N ALA A 141 -26.95 4.30 -11.15
CA ALA A 141 -26.10 4.20 -12.34
C ALA A 141 -24.66 4.66 -12.07
N TYR A 142 -24.48 5.61 -11.15
CA TYR A 142 -23.16 6.15 -10.78
C TYR A 142 -22.88 5.97 -9.28
N GLY A 143 -21.59 5.83 -8.96
CA GLY A 143 -21.13 5.72 -7.58
C GLY A 143 -19.66 6.08 -7.41
N SER A 144 -19.12 5.70 -6.26
CA SER A 144 -17.73 5.95 -5.89
C SER A 144 -16.97 4.64 -5.80
N MET A 145 -15.70 4.68 -6.19
CA MET A 145 -14.75 3.60 -6.00
C MET A 145 -13.47 4.13 -5.35
N VAL A 146 -12.65 3.21 -4.84
CA VAL A 146 -11.25 3.45 -4.52
C VAL A 146 -10.39 2.68 -5.52
N VAL A 147 -9.40 3.37 -6.06
CA VAL A 147 -8.39 2.82 -6.96
C VAL A 147 -7.07 2.80 -6.21
N TYR A 148 -6.43 1.64 -6.15
CA TYR A 148 -5.13 1.47 -5.50
C TYR A 148 -4.05 1.45 -6.58
N LEU A 149 -3.18 2.44 -6.56
CA LEU A 149 -2.10 2.60 -7.53
C LEU A 149 -0.79 2.05 -6.97
N ASN A 150 0.06 1.51 -7.84
CA ASN A 150 1.39 1.04 -7.44
C ASN A 150 2.39 2.19 -7.23
N LYS A 151 2.09 3.38 -7.77
CA LYS A 151 3.02 4.53 -7.77
C LYS A 151 2.40 5.75 -7.09
N ALA A 152 3.17 6.37 -6.21
CA ALA A 152 2.73 7.58 -5.53
C ALA A 152 2.73 8.79 -6.46
N SER A 153 3.64 8.82 -7.45
CA SER A 153 3.62 9.79 -8.56
C SER A 153 2.32 9.76 -9.32
N ASP A 154 1.86 8.58 -9.74
CA ASP A 154 0.59 8.44 -10.45
C ASP A 154 -0.59 8.88 -9.58
N ALA A 155 -0.61 8.49 -8.31
CA ALA A 155 -1.64 8.95 -7.38
C ALA A 155 -1.66 10.46 -7.25
N ARG A 156 -0.49 11.11 -7.10
CA ARG A 156 -0.39 12.58 -7.03
C ARG A 156 -0.80 13.24 -8.34
N ARG A 157 -0.36 12.71 -9.48
CA ARG A 157 -0.71 13.21 -10.81
C ARG A 157 -2.22 13.20 -10.99
N LEU A 158 -2.86 12.05 -10.78
CA LEU A 158 -4.31 11.90 -10.91
C LEU A 158 -5.08 12.81 -9.94
N LEU A 159 -4.62 12.94 -8.70
CA LEU A 159 -5.20 13.89 -7.74
C LEU A 159 -5.05 15.36 -8.16
N GLN A 160 -3.95 15.71 -8.83
CA GLN A 160 -3.70 17.06 -9.33
C GLN A 160 -4.50 17.37 -10.60
N GLU A 161 -4.63 16.39 -11.49
CA GLU A 161 -5.46 16.45 -12.70
C GLU A 161 -6.95 16.52 -12.34
N GLY A 162 -7.38 15.85 -11.26
CA GLY A 162 -8.72 15.93 -10.73
C GLY A 162 -9.70 14.94 -11.34
N PHE A 163 -9.26 14.09 -12.27
CA PHE A 163 -10.10 13.11 -12.95
C PHE A 163 -9.40 11.75 -13.14
N PHE A 164 -10.21 10.72 -13.41
CA PHE A 164 -9.77 9.36 -13.70
C PHE A 164 -10.72 8.72 -14.72
N TYR A 165 -10.19 8.19 -15.81
CA TYR A 165 -10.96 7.50 -16.84
C TYR A 165 -11.39 6.11 -16.39
N ALA A 166 -12.64 5.74 -16.66
CA ALA A 166 -13.19 4.44 -16.33
C ALA A 166 -14.27 4.03 -17.33
N GLY A 167 -13.95 3.08 -18.22
CA GLY A 167 -14.89 2.53 -19.19
C GLY A 167 -15.29 3.54 -20.27
N GLY A 168 -14.37 4.42 -20.67
CA GLY A 168 -14.61 5.47 -21.67
C GLY A 168 -15.30 6.74 -21.13
N GLU A 169 -15.69 6.75 -19.86
CA GLU A 169 -16.14 7.94 -19.12
C GLU A 169 -15.04 8.44 -18.16
N SER A 170 -15.29 9.54 -17.44
CA SER A 170 -14.38 10.08 -16.43
C SER A 170 -15.08 10.29 -15.09
N GLY A 171 -14.43 9.95 -13.99
CA GLY A 171 -14.84 10.27 -12.62
C GLY A 171 -13.91 11.31 -11.96
N TYR A 172 -14.35 11.90 -10.84
CA TYR A 172 -13.61 12.91 -10.10
C TYR A 172 -12.72 12.31 -9.01
N THR A 173 -11.45 12.68 -8.97
CA THR A 173 -10.49 12.12 -7.99
C THR A 173 -10.45 12.93 -6.70
N LYS A 174 -10.31 12.25 -5.56
CA LYS A 174 -10.07 12.84 -4.24
C LYS A 174 -9.11 11.98 -3.41
N PRO A 175 -8.39 12.56 -2.43
CA PRO A 175 -7.62 11.77 -1.48
C PRO A 175 -8.51 10.72 -0.79
N PHE A 176 -8.01 9.50 -0.66
CA PHE A 176 -8.73 8.45 0.08
C PHE A 176 -8.25 8.43 1.54
N GLU A 177 -9.08 8.97 2.43
CA GLU A 177 -8.84 8.88 3.87
C GLU A 177 -9.25 7.49 4.36
N GLN A 178 -8.28 6.59 4.48
CA GLN A 178 -8.49 5.33 5.17
C GLN A 178 -8.58 5.62 6.66
N LEU A 179 -9.78 5.94 7.16
CA LEU A 179 -10.07 5.98 8.59
C LEU A 179 -9.62 4.63 9.17
N ILE A 180 -8.53 4.65 9.94
CA ILE A 180 -8.11 3.55 10.83
C ILE A 180 -9.20 3.44 11.91
N SER A 181 -10.38 2.93 11.56
CA SER A 181 -11.54 2.81 12.46
C SER A 181 -11.97 1.37 12.68
N ALA A 182 -11.19 0.40 12.20
CA ALA A 182 -11.44 -1.02 12.46
C ALA A 182 -10.81 -1.54 13.77
N LEU A 183 -9.86 -0.81 14.37
CA LEU A 183 -9.28 -1.17 15.66
C LEU A 183 -9.98 -0.52 16.87
N SER A 184 -10.79 0.54 16.67
CA SER A 184 -11.51 1.19 17.78
C SER A 184 -12.94 0.69 17.98
N ARG A 185 -13.57 0.05 16.99
CA ARG A 185 -14.97 -0.39 17.11
C ARG A 185 -15.15 -1.72 17.86
N LYS A 186 -14.14 -2.61 17.86
CA LYS A 186 -14.23 -3.89 18.59
C LYS A 186 -13.99 -3.80 20.10
N SER A 187 -13.43 -2.70 20.60
CA SER A 187 -13.17 -2.52 22.05
C SER A 187 -14.30 -1.80 22.80
N ALA A 188 -15.27 -1.21 22.10
CA ALA A 188 -16.40 -0.51 22.74
C ALA A 188 -17.62 -1.41 23.00
N GLU A 189 -17.68 -2.60 22.37
CA GLU A 189 -18.82 -3.52 22.48
C GLU A 189 -18.69 -4.52 23.64
N ASN A 190 -17.52 -4.58 24.31
CA ASN A 190 -17.24 -5.50 25.42
C ASN A 190 -17.00 -4.80 26.78
N ALA A 191 -17.44 -3.55 26.96
CA ALA A 191 -17.41 -2.92 28.28
C ALA A 191 -18.57 -3.46 29.16
N PRO A 192 -18.31 -4.06 30.33
CA PRO A 192 -19.36 -4.57 31.21
C PRO A 192 -20.20 -3.41 31.78
N LYS A 193 -21.53 -3.55 31.67
CA LYS A 193 -22.50 -2.62 32.28
C LYS A 193 -22.30 -2.61 33.80
N LYS A 194 -21.87 -1.48 34.37
CA LYS A 194 -21.85 -1.29 35.82
C LYS A 194 -23.29 -1.30 36.35
N ALA A 195 -23.55 -2.18 37.31
CA ALA A 195 -24.79 -2.23 38.06
C ALA A 195 -24.92 -0.97 38.93
N THR A 196 -26.05 -0.27 38.83
CA THR A 196 -26.42 0.82 39.72
C THR A 196 -27.21 0.25 40.89
N THR A 197 -26.61 0.20 42.07
CA THR A 197 -27.32 -0.09 43.32
C THR A 197 -28.01 1.17 43.80
N THR A 198 -29.34 1.14 43.83
CA THR A 198 -30.20 2.16 44.44
C THR A 198 -30.15 2.01 45.96
N THR A 199 -29.71 3.06 46.68
CA THR A 199 -29.94 3.21 48.12
C THR A 199 -31.07 4.20 48.31
N ILE A 200 -32.18 3.71 48.85
CA ILE A 200 -33.34 4.50 49.27
C ILE A 200 -33.05 5.00 50.70
N VAL A 201 -33.27 6.29 50.94
CA VAL A 201 -33.31 6.90 52.28
C VAL A 201 -34.74 6.85 52.78
#